data_AF-A0A7R7VEE1-F1
#
_entry.id   AF-A0A7R7VEE1-F1
#
_cell.length_a   1.000
_cell.length_b   1.000
_cell.length_c   1.000
_cell.angle_alpha   90.00
_cell.angle_beta   90.00
_cell.angle_gamma   90.00
#
_symmetry.space_group_name_H-M   'P 1'
#
loop_
_entity.id
_entity.type
_entity.pdbx_description
1 polymer ?
#
loop_
_entity_poly.entity_id
_entity_poly.type
_entity_poly.pdbx_seq_one_letter_code
_entity_poly.pdbx_strand_id
1 'polypeptide(L)'
;MSALLYILTTIASPFLTSTTYNVWYDTVHIPELLSIPGGPNAAHRYKSTNPENRKWHFLTLYPLNDIAFTGNPTIRERVSSHHPVLPEGKSIWELIVLEGRDYVAAGDGKELKGGKKWVVTVEVDGGEESVKELLDGAEGYARYRIHRAPTAMAGADTPEIAVPRELVIYELDREEDIEPLINTLHKTSESLQINIQCSSWESI
;
A
#
# COMPACT_ATOMS: atom_id res chain seq x y z
N MET A 1 -0.52 18.70 -1.98
CA MET A 1 0.74 17.97 -2.25
C MET A 1 0.38 16.50 -2.28
N SER A 2 0.44 15.84 -3.43
CA SER A 2 0.05 14.43 -3.52
C SER A 2 1.01 13.59 -2.68
N ALA A 3 0.44 12.85 -1.73
CA ALA A 3 1.16 12.04 -0.78
C ALA A 3 0.53 10.65 -0.69
N LEU A 4 1.28 9.69 -0.18
CA LEU A 4 0.84 8.32 -0.03
C LEU A 4 1.23 7.82 1.36
N LEU A 5 0.23 7.42 2.15
CA LEU A 5 0.45 6.67 3.38
C LEU A 5 0.41 5.18 3.07
N TYR A 6 1.50 4.51 3.36
CA TYR A 6 1.74 3.10 3.08
C TYR A 6 1.77 2.32 4.39
N ILE A 7 0.83 1.40 4.58
CA ILE A 7 0.68 0.65 5.83
C ILE A 7 0.84 -0.84 5.57
N LEU A 8 1.91 -1.43 6.10
CA LEU A 8 2.04 -2.88 6.21
C LEU A 8 1.43 -3.38 7.51
N THR A 9 0.77 -4.53 7.46
CA THR A 9 0.16 -5.13 8.65
C THR A 9 0.48 -6.61 8.78
N THR A 10 0.86 -6.99 9.99
CA THR A 10 0.97 -8.36 10.47
C THR A 10 -0.15 -8.60 11.48
N ILE A 11 -0.90 -9.69 11.33
CA ILE A 11 -1.72 -10.21 12.42
C ILE A 11 -0.76 -10.94 13.38
N ALA A 12 -0.59 -10.41 14.59
CA ALA A 12 0.32 -10.94 15.58
C ALA A 12 -0.37 -11.87 16.58
N SER A 13 -1.67 -11.66 16.80
CA SER A 13 -2.47 -12.44 17.74
C SER A 13 -3.07 -13.69 17.09
N PRO A 14 -3.01 -14.87 17.75
CA PRO A 14 -3.69 -16.08 17.27
C PRO A 14 -5.23 -15.97 17.38
N PHE A 15 -5.74 -15.01 18.14
CA PHE A 15 -7.18 -14.80 18.35
C PHE A 15 -7.83 -13.98 17.23
N LEU A 16 -7.03 -13.33 16.38
CA LEU A 16 -7.53 -12.53 15.27
C LEU A 16 -7.34 -13.31 13.96
N THR A 17 -8.44 -13.66 13.29
CA THR A 17 -8.36 -14.27 11.95
C THR A 17 -8.26 -13.21 10.87
N SER A 18 -7.68 -13.57 9.71
CA SER A 18 -7.63 -12.69 8.53
C SER A 18 -9.02 -12.23 8.08
N THR A 19 -10.03 -13.11 8.17
CA THR A 19 -11.43 -12.78 7.87
C THR A 19 -11.97 -11.73 8.83
N THR A 20 -11.80 -11.92 10.14
CA THR A 20 -12.28 -10.98 11.17
C THR A 20 -11.58 -9.63 11.03
N TYR A 21 -10.27 -9.64 10.80
CA TYR A 21 -9.48 -8.44 10.51
C TYR A 21 -10.04 -7.69 9.30
N ASN A 22 -10.28 -8.38 8.19
CA ASN A 22 -10.83 -7.75 6.99
C ASN A 22 -12.21 -7.14 7.22
N VAL A 23 -13.11 -7.84 7.92
CA VAL A 23 -14.44 -7.29 8.25
C VAL A 23 -14.31 -6.00 9.06
N TRP A 24 -13.48 -5.99 10.11
CA TRP A 24 -13.24 -4.76 10.88
C TRP A 24 -12.66 -3.65 10.00
N TYR A 25 -11.65 -3.98 9.19
CA TYR A 25 -10.93 -3.00 8.39
C TYR A 25 -11.84 -2.34 7.34
N ASP A 26 -12.67 -3.14 6.67
CA ASP A 26 -13.54 -2.69 5.58
C ASP A 26 -14.80 -1.98 6.11
N THR A 27 -15.38 -2.46 7.21
CA THR A 27 -16.69 -1.96 7.68
C THR A 27 -16.59 -0.92 8.79
N VAL A 28 -15.43 -0.79 9.43
CA VAL A 28 -15.20 0.14 10.54
C VAL A 28 -14.04 1.08 10.23
N HIS A 29 -12.83 0.54 10.09
CA HIS A 29 -11.62 1.36 10.08
C HIS A 29 -11.51 2.30 8.86
N ILE A 30 -11.68 1.77 7.64
CA ILE A 30 -11.60 2.60 6.43
C ILE A 30 -12.73 3.64 6.39
N PRO A 31 -14.01 3.28 6.62
CA PRO A 31 -15.08 4.27 6.66
C PRO A 31 -14.81 5.41 7.65
N GLU A 32 -14.33 5.09 8.85
CA GLU A 32 -13.93 6.11 9.83
C GLU A 32 -12.81 6.99 9.30
N LEU A 33 -11.74 6.41 8.74
CA LEU A 33 -10.59 7.16 8.23
C LEU A 33 -10.96 8.07 7.06
N LEU A 34 -11.76 7.60 6.11
CA LEU A 34 -12.25 8.38 4.96
C LEU A 34 -13.20 9.51 5.38
N SER A 35 -13.87 9.38 6.54
CA SER A 35 -14.77 10.42 7.05
C SER A 35 -14.03 11.60 7.71
N ILE A 36 -12.73 11.46 7.99
CA ILE A 36 -11.95 12.51 8.66
C ILE A 36 -11.68 13.66 7.67
N PRO A 37 -12.05 14.92 8.00
CA PRO A 37 -11.69 16.06 7.17
C PRO A 37 -10.17 16.17 6.98
N GLY A 38 -9.74 16.26 5.72
CA GLY A 38 -8.32 16.25 5.35
C GLY A 38 -7.67 14.87 5.33
N GLY A 39 -8.45 13.81 5.54
CA GLY A 39 -8.02 12.42 5.42
C GLY A 39 -7.91 11.91 3.99
N PRO A 40 -7.62 10.61 3.83
CA PRO A 40 -7.49 10.00 2.52
C PRO A 40 -8.81 10.00 1.77
N ASN A 41 -8.73 10.13 0.44
CA ASN A 41 -9.91 10.10 -0.44
C ASN A 41 -10.28 8.67 -0.88
N ALA A 42 -9.38 7.72 -0.67
CA ALA A 42 -9.50 6.33 -1.08
C ALA A 42 -8.63 5.44 -0.20
N ALA A 43 -8.93 4.15 -0.21
CA ALA A 43 -8.09 3.11 0.38
C ALA A 43 -7.97 1.94 -0.59
N HIS A 44 -6.74 1.53 -0.87
CA HIS A 44 -6.45 0.35 -1.68
C HIS A 44 -5.83 -0.71 -0.78
N ARG A 45 -6.48 -1.86 -0.68
CA ARG A 45 -6.04 -2.95 0.20
C ARG A 45 -5.51 -4.10 -0.61
N TYR A 46 -4.52 -4.78 -0.05
CA TYR A 46 -3.92 -5.93 -0.69
C TYR A 46 -3.54 -7.00 0.33
N LYS A 47 -3.61 -8.25 -0.11
CA LYS A 47 -3.14 -9.41 0.65
C LYS A 47 -1.85 -9.93 0.02
N SER A 48 -0.87 -10.27 0.86
CA SER A 48 0.35 -10.93 0.39
C SER A 48 0.03 -12.33 -0.16
N THR A 49 0.52 -12.62 -1.35
CA THR A 49 0.46 -13.96 -1.99
C THR A 49 1.80 -14.69 -1.88
N ASN A 50 2.90 -13.97 -1.58
CA ASN A 50 4.22 -14.56 -1.49
C ASN A 50 4.30 -15.55 -0.29
N PRO A 51 4.52 -16.86 -0.52
CA PRO A 51 4.61 -17.86 0.54
C PRO A 51 5.83 -17.69 1.45
N GLU A 52 6.88 -17.00 0.99
CA GLU A 52 8.08 -16.68 1.77
C GLU A 52 7.90 -15.44 2.65
N ASN A 53 6.96 -14.55 2.30
CA ASN A 53 6.63 -13.38 3.11
C ASN A 53 5.79 -13.78 4.32
N ARG A 54 6.46 -14.23 5.38
CA ARG A 54 5.84 -14.63 6.64
C ARG A 54 5.48 -13.47 7.57
N LYS A 55 5.97 -12.27 7.27
CA LYS A 55 5.82 -11.11 8.17
C LYS A 55 4.63 -10.25 7.78
N TRP A 56 4.56 -9.80 6.53
CA TRP A 56 3.60 -8.76 6.16
C TRP A 56 2.39 -9.36 5.44
N HIS A 57 1.32 -9.63 6.19
CA HIS A 57 0.13 -10.29 5.67
C HIS A 57 -0.68 -9.38 4.73
N PHE A 58 -0.74 -8.09 5.04
CA PHE A 58 -1.53 -7.10 4.31
C PHE A 58 -0.74 -5.83 4.02
N LEU A 59 -1.15 -5.14 2.95
CA LEU A 59 -0.77 -3.76 2.64
C LEU A 59 -2.04 -2.94 2.48
N THR A 60 -2.03 -1.71 2.98
CA THR A 60 -3.03 -0.70 2.64
C THR A 60 -2.34 0.57 2.17
N LEU A 61 -2.82 1.12 1.07
CA LEU A 61 -2.37 2.36 0.46
C LEU A 61 -3.47 3.41 0.61
N TYR A 62 -3.11 4.55 1.16
CA TYR A 62 -3.99 5.69 1.36
C TYR A 62 -3.43 6.90 0.60
N PRO A 63 -3.98 7.22 -0.59
CA PRO A 63 -3.68 8.47 -1.26
C PRO A 63 -4.14 9.66 -0.41
N LEU A 64 -3.25 10.63 -0.20
CA LEU A 64 -3.45 11.80 0.63
C LEU A 64 -3.25 13.08 -0.19
N ASN A 65 -4.03 14.11 0.13
CA ASN A 65 -3.87 15.45 -0.45
C ASN A 65 -2.77 16.27 0.25
N ASP A 66 -2.42 15.89 1.49
CA ASP A 66 -1.39 16.51 2.32
C ASP A 66 -0.83 15.48 3.32
N ILE A 67 0.49 15.30 3.33
CA ILE A 67 1.16 14.37 4.25
C ILE A 67 1.07 14.84 5.71
N ALA A 68 0.81 16.12 5.97
CA ALA A 68 0.61 16.63 7.32
C ALA A 68 -0.53 15.90 8.06
N PHE A 69 -1.42 15.24 7.33
CA PHE A 69 -2.39 14.30 7.89
C PHE A 69 -1.71 13.26 8.79
N THR A 70 -0.69 12.54 8.33
CA THR A 70 -0.10 11.40 9.07
C THR A 70 0.50 11.78 10.42
N GLY A 71 1.00 13.01 10.53
CA GLY A 71 1.56 13.58 11.76
C GLY A 71 0.53 14.13 12.75
N ASN A 72 -0.76 14.15 12.41
CA ASN A 72 -1.80 14.70 13.29
C ASN A 72 -2.14 13.71 14.42
N PRO A 73 -1.81 14.02 15.68
CA PRO A 73 -2.00 13.08 16.80
C PRO A 73 -3.47 12.74 17.05
N THR A 74 -4.41 13.62 16.65
CA THR A 74 -5.85 13.43 16.88
C THR A 74 -6.48 12.38 15.97
N ILE A 75 -5.80 11.95 14.90
CA ILE A 75 -6.35 10.93 13.98
C ILE A 75 -6.56 9.60 14.72
N ARG A 76 -5.62 9.22 15.59
CA ARG A 76 -5.71 7.97 16.36
C ARG A 76 -6.92 7.95 17.30
N GLU A 77 -7.38 9.12 17.73
CA GLU A 77 -8.56 9.28 18.58
C GLU A 77 -9.88 9.20 17.78
N ARG A 78 -9.81 9.43 16.47
CA ARG A 78 -10.98 9.40 15.56
C ARG A 78 -11.24 8.03 14.95
N VAL A 79 -10.28 7.10 15.03
CA VAL A 79 -10.45 5.72 14.56
C VAL A 79 -10.69 4.79 15.74
N SER A 80 -11.73 3.97 15.64
CA SER A 80 -12.14 3.04 16.68
C SER A 80 -11.11 1.93 16.84
N SER A 81 -10.34 2.00 17.93
CA SER A 81 -9.41 0.94 18.30
C SER A 81 -10.10 -0.29 18.87
N HIS A 82 -11.32 -0.15 19.38
CA HIS A 82 -12.15 -1.22 19.94
C HIS A 82 -13.46 -1.32 19.15
N HIS A 83 -13.92 -2.54 18.88
CA HIS A 83 -15.20 -2.78 18.20
C HIS A 83 -15.70 -4.20 18.54
N PRO A 84 -17.03 -4.46 18.63
CA PRO A 84 -17.57 -5.79 18.93
C PRO A 84 -17.16 -6.90 17.96
N VAL A 85 -16.71 -6.54 16.76
CA VAL A 85 -16.18 -7.49 15.77
C VAL A 85 -14.78 -8.00 16.14
N LEU A 86 -14.03 -7.25 16.97
CA LEU A 86 -12.70 -7.63 17.39
C LEU A 86 -12.77 -8.67 18.52
N PRO A 87 -11.89 -9.68 18.51
CA PRO A 87 -11.92 -10.77 19.46
C PRO A 87 -11.62 -10.28 20.89
N GLU A 88 -12.28 -10.91 21.86
CA GLU A 88 -12.01 -10.74 23.30
C GLU A 88 -12.13 -9.30 23.81
N GLY A 89 -12.82 -8.41 23.09
CA GLY A 89 -12.91 -6.99 23.43
C GLY A 89 -11.56 -6.26 23.40
N LYS A 90 -10.54 -6.86 22.77
CA LYS A 90 -9.19 -6.30 22.68
C LYS A 90 -9.14 -5.16 21.67
N SER A 91 -8.21 -4.25 21.92
CA SER A 91 -7.85 -3.21 20.97
C SER A 91 -7.20 -3.84 19.73
N ILE A 92 -7.51 -3.34 18.54
CA ILE A 92 -6.81 -3.76 17.31
C ILE A 92 -5.29 -3.61 17.45
N TRP A 93 -4.83 -2.59 18.17
CA TRP A 93 -3.40 -2.31 18.38
C TRP A 93 -2.67 -3.38 19.21
N GLU A 94 -3.40 -4.22 19.93
CA GLU A 94 -2.85 -5.39 20.65
C GLU A 94 -2.82 -6.65 19.76
N LEU A 95 -3.60 -6.65 18.68
CA LEU A 95 -3.81 -7.82 17.82
C LEU A 95 -2.94 -7.79 16.56
N ILE A 96 -2.48 -6.61 16.15
CA ILE A 96 -1.68 -6.41 14.94
C ILE A 96 -0.35 -5.70 15.23
N VAL A 97 0.62 -5.90 14.34
CA VAL A 97 1.80 -5.04 14.21
C VAL A 97 1.65 -4.27 12.90
N LEU A 98 1.91 -2.96 12.96
CA LEU A 98 1.88 -2.09 11.78
C LEU A 98 3.25 -1.46 11.53
N GLU A 99 3.59 -1.30 10.27
CA GLU A 99 4.70 -0.47 9.81
C GLU A 99 4.12 0.55 8.82
N GLY A 100 4.14 1.82 9.21
CA GLY A 100 3.71 2.94 8.38
C GLY A 100 4.90 3.59 7.71
N ARG A 101 4.72 3.99 6.45
CA ARG A 101 5.67 4.79 5.69
C ARG A 101 4.94 5.91 4.98
N ASP A 102 5.58 7.06 4.97
CA ASP A 102 5.05 8.29 4.38
C ASP A 102 5.86 8.60 3.13
N TYR A 103 5.13 8.83 2.04
CA TYR A 103 5.69 9.11 0.73
C TYR A 103 5.10 10.42 0.20
N VAL A 104 5.94 11.28 -0.36
CA VAL A 104 5.52 12.49 -1.08
C VAL A 104 6.08 12.49 -2.50
N ALA A 105 5.29 12.98 -3.45
CA ALA A 105 5.71 13.02 -4.85
C ALA A 105 6.94 13.94 -5.02
N ALA A 106 7.98 13.46 -5.72
CA ALA A 106 9.16 14.27 -5.98
C ALA A 106 8.85 15.41 -6.96
N GLY A 107 9.29 16.63 -6.65
CA GLY A 107 9.08 17.82 -7.49
C GLY A 107 8.75 19.11 -6.74
N ASP A 108 8.36 19.03 -5.46
CA ASP A 108 7.86 20.18 -4.70
C ASP A 108 8.91 20.87 -3.79
N GLY A 109 10.20 20.66 -4.04
CA GLY A 109 11.27 21.57 -3.62
C GLY A 109 11.59 21.66 -2.12
N LYS A 110 11.25 20.66 -1.30
CA LYS A 110 11.69 20.61 0.12
C LYS A 110 12.67 19.46 0.35
N GLU A 111 13.82 19.77 0.94
CA GLU A 111 14.78 18.78 1.44
C GLU A 111 14.14 17.96 2.56
N LEU A 112 13.92 16.66 2.30
CA LEU A 112 13.49 15.69 3.30
C LEU A 112 14.72 15.08 3.98
N LYS A 113 14.61 14.75 5.28
CA LYS A 113 15.74 14.36 6.15
C LYS A 113 16.08 12.86 6.10
N GLY A 114 15.26 12.04 5.42
CA GLY A 114 15.47 10.61 5.24
C GLY A 114 16.37 10.26 4.04
N GLY A 115 16.88 9.03 4.02
CA GLY A 115 17.55 8.49 2.82
C GLY A 115 16.53 8.28 1.70
N LYS A 116 16.85 8.71 0.48
CA LYS A 116 15.94 8.60 -0.68
C LYS A 116 15.66 7.11 -0.99
N LYS A 117 14.38 6.75 -1.07
CA LYS A 117 13.87 5.42 -1.41
C LYS A 117 12.84 5.58 -2.51
N TRP A 118 13.11 5.05 -3.69
CA TRP A 118 12.19 5.20 -4.83
C TRP A 118 11.23 4.02 -4.88
N VAL A 119 9.96 4.28 -5.14
CA VAL A 119 8.92 3.24 -5.16
C VAL A 119 8.31 3.17 -6.54
N VAL A 120 8.56 2.09 -7.28
CA VAL A 120 7.89 1.85 -8.57
C VAL A 120 6.73 0.89 -8.34
N THR A 121 5.52 1.35 -8.63
CA THR A 121 4.30 0.55 -8.60
C THR A 121 3.95 0.06 -9.99
N VAL A 122 3.77 -1.24 -10.15
CA VAL A 122 3.41 -1.88 -11.41
C VAL A 122 2.09 -2.59 -11.23
N GLU A 123 1.07 -2.18 -11.98
CA GLU A 123 -0.20 -2.86 -12.05
C GLU A 123 -0.15 -3.91 -13.15
N VAL A 124 -0.31 -5.18 -12.79
CA VAL A 124 -0.21 -6.30 -13.72
C VAL A 124 -1.60 -6.89 -13.94
N ASP A 125 -2.05 -6.85 -15.19
CA ASP A 125 -3.17 -7.62 -15.66
C ASP A 125 -2.66 -8.93 -16.28
N GLY A 126 -3.13 -10.07 -15.78
CA GLY A 126 -2.70 -11.39 -16.28
C GLY A 126 -2.52 -12.48 -15.22
N GLY A 127 -2.48 -12.11 -13.93
CA GLY A 127 -2.42 -13.07 -12.81
C GLY A 127 -1.01 -13.54 -12.48
N GLU A 128 -0.89 -14.63 -11.72
CA GLU A 128 0.36 -15.08 -11.09
C GLU A 128 1.50 -15.38 -12.10
N GLU A 129 1.19 -15.90 -13.30
CA GLU A 129 2.23 -16.17 -14.32
C GLU A 129 2.83 -14.87 -14.86
N SER A 130 2.00 -13.87 -15.16
CA SER A 130 2.43 -12.55 -15.64
C SER A 130 3.27 -11.80 -14.60
N VAL A 131 2.90 -11.95 -13.32
CA VAL A 131 3.69 -11.41 -12.21
C VAL A 131 5.04 -12.14 -12.12
N LYS A 132 5.06 -13.47 -12.25
CA LYS A 132 6.31 -14.23 -12.22
C LYS A 132 7.27 -13.82 -13.34
N GLU A 133 6.78 -13.70 -14.57
CA GLU A 133 7.58 -13.22 -15.71
C GLU A 133 8.13 -11.82 -15.47
N LEU A 134 7.32 -10.91 -14.90
CA LEU A 134 7.75 -9.57 -14.50
C LEU A 134 8.92 -9.61 -13.48
N LEU A 135 8.81 -10.49 -12.48
CA LEU A 135 9.80 -10.62 -11.41
C LEU A 135 11.10 -11.24 -11.89
N ASP A 136 11.02 -12.28 -12.73
CA ASP A 136 12.20 -12.92 -13.33
C ASP A 136 12.97 -11.91 -14.21
N GLY A 137 12.27 -11.01 -14.89
CA GLY A 137 12.89 -9.92 -15.65
C GLY A 137 13.56 -8.84 -14.79
N ALA A 138 13.08 -8.61 -13.57
CA ALA A 138 13.55 -7.55 -12.68
C ALA A 138 14.50 -8.05 -11.55
N GLU A 139 14.98 -9.30 -11.66
CA GLU A 139 15.86 -9.92 -10.68
C GLU A 139 17.14 -9.09 -10.47
N GLY A 140 17.42 -8.68 -9.22
CA GLY A 140 18.62 -7.94 -8.84
C GLY A 140 18.50 -6.42 -8.75
N TYR A 141 17.38 -5.81 -9.18
CA TYR A 141 17.21 -4.34 -9.12
C TYR A 141 16.58 -3.82 -7.83
N ALA A 142 15.67 -4.58 -7.19
CA ALA A 142 14.90 -4.06 -6.06
C ALA A 142 14.38 -5.15 -5.12
N ARG A 143 14.01 -4.76 -3.90
CA ARG A 143 13.09 -5.56 -3.08
C ARG A 143 11.69 -5.35 -3.61
N TYR A 144 11.01 -6.44 -3.97
CA TYR A 144 9.66 -6.37 -4.48
C TYR A 144 8.64 -6.98 -3.52
N ARG A 145 7.39 -6.52 -3.60
CA ARG A 145 6.24 -7.11 -2.90
C ARG A 145 5.09 -7.27 -3.87
N ILE A 146 4.49 -8.46 -3.88
CA ILE A 146 3.31 -8.78 -4.67
C ILE A 146 2.08 -8.65 -3.77
N HIS A 147 1.11 -7.93 -4.28
CA HIS A 147 -0.07 -7.53 -3.56
C HIS A 147 -1.29 -7.77 -4.46
N ARG A 148 -2.15 -8.73 -4.10
CA ARG A 148 -3.41 -8.96 -4.81
C ARG A 148 -4.50 -8.14 -4.15
N ALA A 149 -5.23 -7.33 -4.91
CA ALA A 149 -6.30 -6.50 -4.38
C ALA A 149 -7.58 -7.33 -4.24
N PRO A 150 -8.11 -7.56 -3.02
CA PRO A 150 -9.44 -8.14 -2.88
C PRO A 150 -10.55 -7.08 -3.01
N THR A 151 -10.25 -5.78 -2.84
CA THR A 151 -11.26 -4.69 -2.80
C THR A 151 -10.59 -3.31 -2.89
N ALA A 152 -11.09 -2.40 -3.74
CA ALA A 152 -10.85 -0.96 -3.60
C ALA A 152 -12.14 -0.30 -3.09
N MET A 153 -12.02 0.64 -2.16
CA MET A 153 -13.18 1.40 -1.65
C MET A 153 -12.96 2.89 -1.93
N ALA A 154 -13.91 3.46 -2.67
CA ALA A 154 -13.99 4.88 -2.99
C ALA A 154 -14.81 5.61 -1.91
N GLY A 155 -14.44 6.86 -1.60
CA GLY A 155 -15.31 7.76 -0.85
C GLY A 155 -16.60 8.09 -1.62
N ALA A 156 -17.63 8.60 -0.93
CA ALA A 156 -18.97 8.83 -1.50
C ALA A 156 -18.98 9.72 -2.76
N ASP A 157 -17.98 10.59 -2.91
CA ASP A 157 -17.85 11.53 -4.03
C ASP A 157 -16.71 11.18 -5.01
N THR A 158 -16.07 10.00 -4.85
CA THR A 158 -14.93 9.58 -5.67
C THR A 158 -15.41 8.65 -6.79
N PRO A 159 -14.96 8.84 -8.06
CA PRO A 159 -15.28 7.93 -9.16
C PRO A 159 -14.91 6.47 -8.83
N GLU A 160 -15.61 5.50 -9.44
CA GLU A 160 -15.31 4.07 -9.30
C GLU A 160 -13.82 3.83 -9.62
N ILE A 161 -13.09 3.32 -8.63
CA ILE A 161 -11.64 3.11 -8.72
C ILE A 161 -11.42 1.74 -9.36
N ALA A 162 -10.75 1.72 -10.51
CA ALA A 162 -10.30 0.46 -11.12
C ALA A 162 -9.43 -0.31 -10.11
N VAL A 163 -9.78 -1.57 -9.85
CA VAL A 163 -9.01 -2.44 -8.97
C VAL A 163 -7.94 -3.14 -9.81
N PRO A 164 -6.65 -2.77 -9.72
CA PRO A 164 -5.61 -3.54 -10.37
C PRO A 164 -5.58 -4.96 -9.80
N ARG A 165 -5.53 -5.97 -10.68
CA ARG A 165 -5.61 -7.39 -10.27
C ARG A 165 -4.41 -7.81 -9.42
N GLU A 166 -3.22 -7.33 -9.77
CA GLU A 166 -1.98 -7.54 -9.04
C GLU A 166 -1.21 -6.20 -9.00
N LEU A 167 -0.73 -5.80 -7.83
CA LEU A 167 0.17 -4.66 -7.64
C LEU A 167 1.55 -5.19 -7.23
N VAL A 168 2.57 -4.84 -8.00
CA VAL A 168 3.97 -5.11 -7.66
C VAL A 168 4.63 -3.80 -7.26
N ILE A 169 5.25 -3.79 -6.09
CA ILE A 169 5.92 -2.59 -5.55
C ILE A 169 7.41 -2.87 -5.48
N TYR A 170 8.20 -2.14 -6.25
CA TYR A 170 9.66 -2.17 -6.21
C TYR A 170 10.18 -1.03 -5.35
N GLU A 171 10.92 -1.35 -4.29
CA GLU A 171 11.64 -0.38 -3.47
C GLU A 171 13.11 -0.32 -3.91
N LEU A 172 13.54 0.84 -4.41
CA LEU A 172 14.88 1.10 -4.94
C LEU A 172 15.66 2.03 -4.01
N ASP A 173 16.95 1.78 -3.86
CA ASP A 173 17.85 2.59 -3.06
C ASP A 173 18.49 3.75 -3.86
N ARG A 174 18.47 3.70 -5.20
CA ARG A 174 19.06 4.72 -6.08
C ARG A 174 18.10 5.15 -7.18
N GLU A 175 18.13 6.44 -7.51
CA GLU A 175 17.29 7.04 -8.56
C GLU A 175 17.66 6.52 -9.96
N GLU A 176 18.97 6.33 -10.19
CA GLU A 176 19.53 5.82 -11.44
C GLU A 176 19.06 4.41 -11.79
N ASP A 177 18.50 3.66 -10.83
CA ASP A 177 17.96 2.31 -11.04
C ASP A 177 16.49 2.34 -11.55
N ILE A 178 15.81 3.50 -11.51
CA ILE A 178 14.40 3.62 -11.94
C ILE A 178 14.26 3.40 -13.45
N GLU A 179 15.00 4.16 -14.25
CA GLU A 179 14.94 4.07 -15.72
C GLU A 179 15.32 2.67 -16.23
N PRO A 180 16.43 2.05 -15.76
CA PRO A 180 16.73 0.65 -16.08
C PRO A 180 15.62 -0.32 -15.69
N LEU A 181 15.01 -0.16 -14.51
CA LEU A 181 13.89 -0.98 -14.08
C LEU A 181 12.69 -0.80 -15.01
N ILE A 182 12.23 0.43 -15.27
CA ILE A 182 11.09 0.71 -16.16
C ILE A 182 11.34 0.13 -17.55
N ASN A 183 12.53 0.35 -18.12
CA ASN A 183 12.87 -0.18 -19.43
C ASN A 183 12.88 -1.72 -19.46
N THR A 184 13.30 -2.34 -18.36
CA THR A 184 13.25 -3.80 -18.21
C THR A 184 11.80 -4.29 -18.13
N LEU A 185 10.98 -3.66 -17.29
CA LEU A 185 9.56 -3.98 -17.14
C LEU A 185 8.81 -3.80 -18.48
N HIS A 186 9.07 -2.72 -19.22
CA HIS A 186 8.48 -2.49 -20.54
C HIS A 186 8.87 -3.58 -21.55
N LYS A 187 10.15 -3.99 -21.60
CA LYS A 187 10.61 -5.07 -22.48
C LYS A 187 9.97 -6.41 -22.14
N THR A 188 9.75 -6.68 -20.87
CA THR A 188 9.04 -7.88 -20.40
C THR A 188 7.54 -7.82 -20.69
N SER A 189 6.96 -6.62 -20.86
CA SER A 189 5.51 -6.38 -20.93
C SER A 189 4.87 -6.35 -22.33
N GLU A 190 5.62 -6.56 -23.42
CA GLU A 190 5.06 -6.45 -24.79
C GLU A 190 3.86 -7.40 -25.07
N SER A 191 3.60 -8.38 -24.21
CA SER A 191 2.45 -9.30 -24.29
C SER A 191 1.36 -9.12 -23.20
N LEU A 192 1.57 -8.29 -22.17
CA LEU A 192 0.82 -8.40 -20.89
C LEU A 192 -0.13 -7.24 -20.53
N GLN A 193 -0.31 -6.22 -21.39
CA GLN A 193 -1.16 -5.04 -21.08
C GLN A 193 -0.90 -4.43 -19.68
N ILE A 194 0.37 -4.32 -19.30
CA ILE A 194 0.77 -3.83 -17.97
C ILE A 194 0.64 -2.31 -17.92
N ASN A 195 -0.04 -1.80 -16.90
CA ASN A 195 -0.09 -0.36 -16.63
C ASN A 195 1.01 -0.02 -15.61
N ILE A 196 2.11 0.58 -16.10
CA ILE A 196 3.22 0.99 -15.24
C ILE A 196 2.97 2.42 -14.77
N GLN A 197 2.58 2.57 -13.51
CA GLN A 197 2.57 3.88 -12.86
C GLN A 197 3.88 4.07 -12.10
N CYS A 198 4.86 4.68 -12.76
CA CYS A 198 6.05 5.14 -12.07
C CYS A 198 5.71 6.43 -11.32
N SER A 199 5.92 6.41 -10.01
CA SER A 199 5.83 7.60 -9.19
C SER A 199 7.09 7.69 -8.34
N SER A 200 7.79 8.81 -8.41
CA SER A 200 8.96 9.06 -7.60
C SER A 200 8.50 9.50 -6.22
N TRP A 201 8.89 8.74 -5.21
CA TRP A 201 8.56 9.04 -3.83
C TRP A 201 9.83 9.19 -3.03
N GLU A 202 9.86 10.13 -2.10
CA GLU A 202 10.94 10.24 -1.11
C GLU A 202 10.37 9.81 0.26
N SER A 203 11.04 8.88 0.94
CA SER A 203 10.70 8.53 2.33
C SER A 203 11.28 9.56 3.29
N ILE A 204 10.44 10.06 4.20
CA ILE A 204 10.81 11.06 5.23
C ILE A 204 11.69 10.44 6.32
#